data_AF-A0AB34J6J9-F1
#
_entry.id   AF-A0AB34J6J9-F1
#
_cell.length_a   1.000
_cell.length_b   1.000
_cell.length_c   1.000
_cell.angle_alpha   90.00
_cell.angle_beta   90.00
_cell.angle_gamma   90.00
#
_symmetry.space_group_name_H-M   'P 1'
#
loop_
_entity.id
_entity.type
_entity.pdbx_description
1 polymer ?
#
loop_
_entity_poly.entity_id
_entity_poly.type
_entity_poly.pdbx_seq_one_letter_code
_entity_poly.pdbx_strand_id
1 'polypeptide(L)'
;MAEAEAEECPPGLSWPTIACILSYGGDARDVAINYSLLCVSSAAALVLLLRTAPSSPRSLAAALRWQAAAFAAVTAFQLGLCMVLGCAGISIIWNATNGFMWQQLASKAVATQLSKGFVAQERPKFSFLISRDEPASAAVVVSLVLGLAADVYYAVTNPLITTIAHLCALALGAGIGVLYSRE
;
A
#
# COMPACT_ATOMS: atom_id res chain seq x y z
N MET A 1 26.36 -11.47 16.20
CA MET A 1 25.18 -12.05 15.51
C MET A 1 25.66 -12.51 14.17
N ALA A 2 25.58 -13.82 13.87
CA ALA A 2 25.84 -14.29 12.52
C ALA A 2 24.74 -13.73 11.62
N GLU A 3 25.12 -13.00 10.58
CA GLU A 3 24.21 -12.59 9.52
C GLU A 3 23.71 -13.88 8.87
N ALA A 4 22.45 -14.23 9.09
CA ALA A 4 21.81 -15.26 8.30
C ALA A 4 21.77 -14.71 6.87
N GLU A 5 22.60 -15.24 5.99
CA GLU A 5 22.54 -14.95 4.57
C GLU A 5 21.11 -15.24 4.12
N ALA A 6 20.37 -14.20 3.75
CA ALA A 6 19.03 -14.39 3.23
C ALA A 6 19.12 -15.28 1.99
N GLU A 7 18.34 -16.35 1.97
CA GLU A 7 18.36 -17.30 0.85
C GLU A 7 17.87 -16.57 -0.41
N GLU A 8 18.79 -16.26 -1.32
CA GLU A 8 18.49 -15.58 -2.58
C GLU A 8 17.67 -16.49 -3.49
N CYS A 9 16.61 -15.95 -4.08
CA CYS A 9 15.81 -16.72 -5.01
C CYS A 9 16.54 -16.89 -6.35
N PRO A 10 16.47 -18.08 -6.98
CA PRO A 10 17.13 -18.30 -8.27
C PRO A 10 16.55 -17.34 -9.32
N PRO A 11 17.38 -16.63 -10.11
CA PRO A 11 16.88 -15.68 -11.10
C PRO A 11 16.14 -16.38 -12.25
N GLY A 12 15.30 -15.62 -12.96
CA GLY A 12 14.61 -16.06 -14.18
C GLY A 12 13.13 -16.42 -14.01
N LEU A 13 12.47 -16.71 -15.14
CA LEU A 13 11.04 -16.98 -15.20
C LEU A 13 10.78 -18.50 -15.06
N SER A 14 10.94 -19.01 -13.84
CA SER A 14 10.66 -20.41 -13.52
C SER A 14 9.63 -20.53 -12.38
N TRP A 15 8.86 -21.62 -12.35
CA TRP A 15 7.96 -21.87 -11.22
C TRP A 15 8.68 -21.94 -9.87
N PRO A 16 9.85 -22.61 -9.73
CA PRO A 16 10.64 -22.56 -8.49
C PRO A 16 11.01 -21.14 -8.06
N THR A 17 11.39 -20.26 -9.00
CA THR A 17 11.66 -18.85 -8.71
C THR A 17 10.44 -18.14 -8.15
N ILE A 18 9.28 -18.29 -8.82
CA ILE A 18 8.03 -17.66 -8.36
C ILE A 18 7.64 -18.19 -6.97
N ALA A 19 7.73 -19.49 -6.76
CA ALA A 19 7.43 -20.10 -5.46
C ALA A 19 8.37 -19.58 -4.36
N CYS A 20 9.66 -19.45 -4.65
CA CYS A 20 10.63 -18.83 -3.72
C CYS A 20 10.25 -17.38 -3.38
N ILE A 21 9.94 -16.57 -4.39
CA ILE A 21 9.55 -15.16 -4.20
C ILE A 21 8.32 -15.05 -3.30
N LEU A 22 7.27 -15.83 -3.60
CA LEU A 22 6.01 -15.79 -2.86
C LEU A 22 6.12 -16.39 -1.46
N SER A 23 7.05 -17.31 -1.23
CA SER A 23 7.28 -17.94 0.07
C SER A 23 8.34 -17.24 0.93
N TYR A 24 8.91 -16.12 0.47
CA TYR A 24 10.01 -15.43 1.16
C TYR A 24 11.20 -16.36 1.44
N GLY A 25 11.56 -17.20 0.46
CA GLY A 25 12.60 -18.23 0.66
C GLY A 25 12.26 -19.23 1.77
N GLY A 26 10.97 -19.38 2.12
CA GLY A 26 10.52 -20.24 3.20
C GLY A 26 10.43 -19.59 4.59
N ASP A 27 10.72 -18.29 4.75
CA ASP A 27 10.55 -17.61 6.04
C ASP A 27 9.06 -17.42 6.38
N ALA A 28 8.55 -18.30 7.25
CA ALA A 28 7.16 -18.30 7.68
C ALA A 28 6.72 -16.99 8.39
N ARG A 29 7.63 -16.31 9.09
CA ARG A 29 7.33 -15.04 9.78
C ARG A 29 7.11 -13.95 8.74
N ASP A 30 8.00 -13.82 7.76
CA ASP A 30 7.86 -12.80 6.72
C ASP A 30 6.66 -13.07 5.81
N VAL A 31 6.36 -14.33 5.51
CA VAL A 31 5.10 -14.72 4.86
C VAL A 31 3.91 -14.22 5.68
N ALA A 32 3.84 -14.56 6.97
CA ALA A 32 2.71 -14.21 7.82
C ALA A 32 2.50 -12.68 7.91
N ILE A 33 3.57 -11.92 8.15
CA ILE A 33 3.52 -10.45 8.24
C ILE A 33 3.01 -9.85 6.92
N ASN A 34 3.66 -10.17 5.81
CA ASN A 34 3.39 -9.48 4.55
C ASN A 34 2.04 -9.85 3.94
N TYR A 35 1.61 -11.10 4.03
CA TYR A 35 0.30 -11.49 3.52
C TYR A 35 -0.84 -10.94 4.41
N SER A 36 -0.61 -10.82 5.73
CA SER A 36 -1.56 -10.14 6.61
C SER A 36 -1.69 -8.67 6.26
N LEU A 37 -0.57 -7.98 6.06
CA LEU A 37 -0.56 -6.57 5.63
C LEU A 37 -1.22 -6.38 4.28
N LEU A 38 -0.92 -7.24 3.30
CA LEU A 38 -1.56 -7.21 1.99
C LEU A 38 -3.08 -7.36 2.08
N CYS A 39 -3.55 -8.29 2.91
CA CYS A 39 -4.98 -8.51 3.11
C CYS A 39 -5.66 -7.29 3.75
N VAL A 40 -5.09 -6.79 4.86
CA VAL A 40 -5.62 -5.63 5.58
C VAL A 40 -5.59 -4.37 4.72
N SER A 41 -4.50 -4.10 4.01
CA SER A 41 -4.37 -2.91 3.16
C SER A 41 -5.29 -2.96 1.96
N SER A 42 -5.44 -4.12 1.32
CA SER A 42 -6.36 -4.29 0.18
C SER A 42 -7.81 -4.13 0.61
N ALA A 43 -8.19 -4.70 1.76
CA ALA A 43 -9.52 -4.54 2.33
C ALA A 43 -9.80 -3.07 2.70
N ALA A 44 -8.86 -2.40 3.37
CA ALA A 44 -8.98 -0.99 3.73
C ALA A 44 -9.08 -0.09 2.49
N ALA A 45 -8.26 -0.34 1.46
CA ALA A 45 -8.30 0.40 0.20
C ALA A 45 -9.62 0.19 -0.54
N LEU A 46 -10.15 -1.03 -0.58
CA LEU A 46 -11.45 -1.32 -1.15
C LEU A 46 -12.57 -0.59 -0.39
N VAL A 47 -12.58 -0.66 0.95
CA VAL A 47 -13.56 0.06 1.77
C VAL A 47 -13.50 1.57 1.50
N LEU A 48 -12.29 2.14 1.42
CA LEU A 48 -12.10 3.54 1.08
C LEU A 48 -12.67 3.86 -0.31
N LEU A 49 -12.32 3.06 -1.32
CA LEU A 49 -12.77 3.22 -2.69
C LEU A 49 -14.30 3.17 -2.81
N LEU A 50 -14.94 2.19 -2.16
CA LEU A 50 -16.39 2.04 -2.15
C LEU A 50 -17.11 3.26 -1.53
N ARG A 51 -16.47 3.95 -0.58
CA ARG A 51 -17.00 5.16 0.06
C ARG A 51 -16.67 6.45 -0.67
N THR A 52 -15.61 6.47 -1.47
CA THR A 52 -15.17 7.66 -2.20
C THR A 52 -15.69 7.68 -3.64
N ALA A 53 -16.03 6.51 -4.19
CA ALA A 53 -16.51 6.40 -5.56
C ALA A 53 -17.84 7.15 -5.74
N PRO A 54 -18.07 7.76 -6.91
CA PRO A 54 -19.35 8.38 -7.20
C PRO A 54 -20.47 7.32 -7.18
N SER A 55 -21.67 7.72 -6.75
CA SER A 55 -22.82 6.83 -6.53
C SER A 55 -23.39 6.18 -7.80
N SER A 56 -22.87 6.52 -8.99
CA SER A 56 -23.29 5.85 -10.22
C SER A 56 -22.66 4.45 -10.33
N PRO A 57 -23.43 3.41 -10.72
CA PRO A 57 -22.88 2.06 -10.89
C PRO A 57 -21.74 1.99 -11.93
N ARG A 58 -21.81 2.82 -12.97
CA ARG A 58 -20.79 2.88 -14.03
C ARG A 58 -19.47 3.44 -13.52
N SER A 59 -19.50 4.48 -12.68
CA SER A 59 -18.30 5.05 -12.06
C SER A 59 -17.67 4.10 -11.05
N LEU A 60 -18.49 3.37 -10.28
CA LEU A 60 -17.97 2.38 -9.34
C LEU A 60 -17.25 1.22 -10.07
N ALA A 61 -17.85 0.69 -11.14
CA ALA A 61 -17.22 -0.35 -11.94
C ALA A 61 -15.93 0.14 -12.63
N ALA A 62 -15.87 1.40 -13.05
CA ALA A 62 -14.63 2.00 -13.56
C ALA A 62 -13.57 2.08 -12.47
N ALA A 63 -13.91 2.56 -11.28
CA ALA A 63 -13.02 2.66 -10.13
C ALA A 63 -12.44 1.30 -9.71
N LEU A 64 -13.28 0.26 -9.63
CA LEU A 64 -12.85 -1.09 -9.29
C LEU A 64 -11.91 -1.68 -10.36
N ARG A 65 -12.22 -1.48 -11.64
CA ARG A 65 -11.34 -1.93 -12.74
C ARG A 65 -9.99 -1.22 -12.69
N TRP A 66 -10.00 0.07 -12.42
CA TRP A 66 -8.79 0.87 -12.30
C TRP A 66 -7.92 0.39 -11.12
N GLN A 67 -8.52 0.18 -9.95
CA GLN A 67 -7.83 -0.36 -8.77
C GLN A 67 -7.24 -1.76 -9.05
N ALA A 68 -8.02 -2.64 -9.69
CA ALA A 68 -7.56 -3.98 -10.06
C ALA A 68 -6.39 -3.93 -11.06
N ALA A 69 -6.44 -3.03 -12.05
CA ALA A 69 -5.37 -2.85 -13.02
C ALA A 69 -4.10 -2.31 -12.35
N ALA A 70 -4.22 -1.31 -11.47
CA ALA A 70 -3.09 -0.77 -10.72
C ALA A 70 -2.45 -1.84 -9.81
N PHE A 71 -3.26 -2.61 -9.09
CA PHE A 71 -2.79 -3.71 -8.24
C PHE A 71 -2.06 -4.78 -9.06
N ALA A 72 -2.63 -5.18 -10.21
CA ALA A 72 -2.01 -6.15 -11.11
C ALA A 72 -0.67 -5.64 -11.67
N ALA A 73 -0.62 -4.36 -12.06
CA ALA A 73 0.61 -3.74 -12.57
C ALA A 73 1.72 -3.70 -11.51
N VAL A 74 1.42 -3.30 -10.26
CA VAL A 74 2.39 -3.29 -9.16
C VAL A 74 2.85 -4.71 -8.81
N THR A 75 1.93 -5.68 -8.83
CA THR A 75 2.26 -7.09 -8.59
C THR A 75 3.21 -7.61 -9.67
N ALA A 76 2.90 -7.37 -10.94
CA ALA A 76 3.74 -7.78 -12.05
C ALA A 76 5.13 -7.12 -11.98
N PHE A 77 5.19 -5.84 -11.62
CA PHE A 77 6.44 -5.11 -11.41
C PHE A 77 7.29 -5.74 -10.29
N GLN A 78 6.70 -6.01 -9.11
CA GLN A 78 7.42 -6.62 -7.98
C GLN A 78 7.97 -8.00 -8.34
N LEU A 79 7.14 -8.85 -8.97
CA LEU A 79 7.57 -10.18 -9.37
C LEU A 79 8.69 -10.12 -10.42
N GLY A 80 8.55 -9.23 -11.42
CA GLY A 80 9.60 -9.02 -12.42
C GLY A 80 10.90 -8.51 -11.80
N LEU A 81 10.83 -7.57 -10.86
CA LEU A 81 11.99 -7.06 -10.14
C LEU A 81 12.72 -8.19 -9.39
N CYS A 82 11.99 -9.06 -8.68
CA CYS A 82 12.60 -10.17 -7.96
C CYS A 82 13.14 -11.28 -8.86
N MET A 83 12.55 -11.51 -10.03
CA MET A 83 13.14 -12.43 -11.01
C MET A 83 14.50 -11.95 -11.55
N VAL A 84 14.74 -10.63 -11.57
CA VAL A 84 15.98 -10.03 -12.06
C VAL A 84 17.02 -9.89 -10.95
N LEU A 85 16.60 -9.46 -9.76
CA LEU A 85 17.51 -9.13 -8.66
C LEU A 85 17.69 -10.28 -7.65
N GLY A 86 17.01 -11.41 -7.82
CA GLY A 86 17.08 -12.53 -6.86
C GLY A 86 16.42 -12.23 -5.51
N CYS A 87 15.55 -11.22 -5.43
CA CYS A 87 14.83 -10.90 -4.19
C CYS A 87 13.67 -11.86 -3.91
N ALA A 88 13.16 -11.80 -2.68
CA ALA A 88 11.94 -12.49 -2.29
C ALA A 88 10.93 -11.51 -1.67
N GLY A 89 9.64 -11.81 -1.85
CA GLY A 89 8.55 -11.11 -1.19
C GLY A 89 7.64 -10.24 -2.07
N ILE A 90 6.63 -9.70 -1.41
CA ILE A 90 5.49 -8.94 -1.96
C ILE A 90 5.32 -7.58 -1.28
N SER A 91 6.31 -7.14 -0.50
CA SER A 91 6.14 -5.99 0.40
C SER A 91 5.90 -4.67 -0.32
N ILE A 92 6.38 -4.53 -1.56
CA ILE A 92 6.07 -3.39 -2.44
C ILE A 92 4.56 -3.27 -2.72
N ILE A 93 3.83 -4.39 -2.80
CA ILE A 93 2.41 -4.39 -3.19
C ILE A 93 1.55 -3.75 -2.10
N TRP A 94 1.69 -4.20 -0.85
CA TRP A 94 0.92 -3.63 0.25
C TRP A 94 1.36 -2.20 0.57
N ASN A 95 2.64 -1.87 0.37
CA ASN A 95 3.13 -0.52 0.64
C ASN A 95 2.65 0.49 -0.42
N ALA A 96 2.63 0.12 -1.70
CA ALA A 96 1.96 0.90 -2.74
C ALA A 96 0.46 1.07 -2.46
N THR A 97 -0.20 0.05 -1.92
CA THR A 97 -1.61 0.15 -1.51
C THR A 97 -1.80 1.19 -0.39
N ASN A 98 -0.90 1.24 0.60
CA ASN A 98 -0.90 2.28 1.63
C ASN A 98 -0.66 3.68 1.05
N GLY A 99 0.26 3.81 0.10
CA GLY A 99 0.52 5.08 -0.60
C GLY A 99 -0.72 5.61 -1.32
N PHE A 100 -1.44 4.72 -2.00
CA PHE A 100 -2.72 5.05 -2.63
C PHE A 100 -3.74 5.58 -1.61
N MET A 101 -3.92 4.87 -0.49
CA MET A 101 -4.84 5.31 0.57
C MET A 101 -4.45 6.67 1.16
N TRP A 102 -3.16 6.89 1.42
CA TRP A 102 -2.63 8.18 1.89
C TRP A 102 -3.02 9.32 0.95
N GLN A 103 -2.83 9.14 -0.36
CA GLN A 103 -3.20 10.16 -1.34
C GLN A 103 -4.70 10.44 -1.36
N GLN A 104 -5.55 9.40 -1.30
CA GLN A 104 -7.00 9.58 -1.28
C GLN A 104 -7.46 10.39 -0.04
N LEU A 105 -6.88 10.12 1.13
CA LEU A 105 -7.14 10.88 2.35
C LEU A 105 -6.65 12.33 2.23
N ALA A 106 -5.45 12.53 1.69
CA ALA A 106 -4.86 13.86 1.49
C ALA A 106 -5.71 14.72 0.55
N SER A 107 -6.13 14.16 -0.60
CA SER A 107 -7.01 14.85 -1.56
C SER A 107 -8.33 15.29 -0.92
N LYS A 108 -8.95 14.45 -0.08
CA LYS A 108 -10.18 14.80 0.64
C LYS A 108 -9.96 15.89 1.68
N ALA A 109 -8.85 15.83 2.43
CA ALA A 109 -8.53 16.84 3.42
C ALA A 109 -8.37 18.22 2.75
N VAL A 110 -7.66 18.28 1.61
CA VAL A 110 -7.47 19.50 0.82
C VAL A 110 -8.81 20.02 0.27
N ALA A 111 -9.63 19.15 -0.33
CA ALA A 111 -10.95 19.55 -0.86
C ALA A 111 -11.86 20.12 0.24
N THR A 112 -11.83 19.53 1.44
CA THR A 112 -12.60 19.99 2.60
C THR A 112 -12.11 21.34 3.13
N GLN A 113 -10.80 21.59 3.09
CA GLN A 113 -10.23 22.89 3.47
C GLN A 113 -10.61 23.98 2.46
N LEU A 114 -10.57 23.67 1.16
CA LEU A 114 -10.97 24.61 0.10
C LEU A 114 -12.47 24.96 0.15
N SER A 115 -13.34 23.99 0.45
CA SER A 115 -14.79 24.23 0.46
C SER A 115 -15.26 25.09 1.63
N LYS A 116 -14.56 25.08 2.76
CA LYS A 116 -14.88 25.92 3.93
C LYS A 116 -14.52 27.39 3.75
N GLY A 117 -13.88 27.74 2.63
CA GLY A 117 -13.38 29.09 2.38
C GLY A 117 -12.20 29.43 3.29
N PHE A 118 -11.31 30.31 2.81
CA PHE A 118 -10.18 30.86 3.58
C PHE A 118 -10.60 31.75 4.77
N VAL A 119 -11.87 31.68 5.19
CA VAL A 119 -12.47 32.55 6.19
C VAL A 119 -12.13 32.00 7.58
N ALA A 120 -11.19 32.69 8.23
CA ALA A 120 -10.76 32.51 9.62
C ALA A 120 -10.22 31.10 9.96
N GLN A 121 -8.90 31.00 9.81
CA GLN A 121 -8.03 29.90 10.19
C GLN A 121 -8.12 29.57 11.70
N GLU A 122 -9.15 28.87 12.13
CA GLU A 122 -9.03 28.04 13.34
C GLU A 122 -8.20 26.81 13.00
N ARG A 123 -7.18 26.52 13.83
CA ARG A 123 -6.22 25.42 13.61
C ARG A 123 -6.96 24.14 13.21
N PRO A 124 -6.51 23.42 12.16
CA PRO A 124 -7.12 22.17 11.76
C PRO A 124 -7.05 21.19 12.92
N LYS A 125 -8.17 21.01 13.63
CA LYS A 125 -8.28 19.94 14.61
C LYS A 125 -8.26 18.64 13.81
N PHE A 126 -7.19 17.87 13.99
CA PHE A 126 -7.00 16.54 13.41
C PHE A 126 -8.15 15.55 13.76
N SER A 127 -9.09 15.96 14.62
CA SER A 127 -10.30 15.22 14.99
C SER A 127 -11.23 14.89 13.81
N PHE A 128 -11.06 15.52 12.64
CA PHE A 128 -11.90 15.19 11.46
C PHE A 128 -11.55 13.82 10.83
N LEU A 129 -10.29 13.38 10.90
CA LEU A 129 -9.89 12.05 10.39
C LEU A 129 -10.43 10.91 11.25
N ILE A 130 -10.88 11.22 12.47
CA ILE A 130 -11.44 10.28 13.43
C ILE A 130 -12.80 10.81 13.88
N SER A 131 -13.70 11.07 12.94
CA SER A 131 -15.12 10.99 13.27
C SER A 131 -15.37 9.58 13.80
N ARG A 132 -15.69 9.48 15.10
CA ARG A 132 -15.80 8.22 15.87
C ARG A 132 -16.83 7.24 15.29
N ASP A 133 -17.67 7.69 14.36
CA ASP A 133 -18.84 6.97 13.89
C ASP A 133 -18.67 6.31 12.50
N GLU A 134 -17.50 6.41 11.86
CA GLU A 134 -17.25 5.72 10.60
C GLU A 134 -16.26 4.54 10.74
N PRO A 135 -16.73 3.28 10.69
CA PRO A 135 -15.85 2.11 10.77
C PRO A 135 -14.81 2.02 9.62
N ALA A 136 -15.05 2.72 8.52
CA ALA A 136 -14.11 2.77 7.39
C ALA A 136 -12.85 3.59 7.68
N SER A 137 -12.95 4.69 8.42
CA SER A 137 -11.77 5.47 8.83
C SER A 137 -10.91 4.66 9.79
N ALA A 138 -11.52 3.86 10.67
CA ALA A 138 -10.78 2.96 11.55
C ALA A 138 -9.97 1.92 10.77
N ALA A 139 -10.56 1.25 9.77
CA ALA A 139 -9.86 0.25 8.96
C ALA A 139 -8.66 0.84 8.20
N VAL A 140 -8.82 2.03 7.59
CA VAL A 140 -7.72 2.72 6.90
C VAL A 140 -6.63 3.12 7.88
N VAL A 141 -6.98 3.74 9.01
CA VAL A 141 -5.99 4.13 10.04
C VAL A 141 -5.23 2.92 10.56
N VAL A 142 -5.93 1.82 10.88
CA VAL A 142 -5.29 0.57 11.33
C VAL A 142 -4.33 0.05 10.26
N SER A 143 -4.74 0.00 8.99
CA SER A 143 -3.86 -0.43 7.90
C SER A 143 -2.61 0.43 7.78
N LEU A 144 -2.75 1.76 7.84
CA LEU A 144 -1.62 2.68 7.73
C LEU A 144 -0.65 2.57 8.91
N VAL A 145 -1.18 2.40 10.13
CA VAL A 145 -0.36 2.19 11.34
C VAL A 145 0.38 0.87 11.28
N LEU A 146 -0.29 -0.23 10.87
CA LEU A 146 0.35 -1.53 10.71
C LEU A 146 1.42 -1.50 9.61
N GLY A 147 1.15 -0.83 8.49
CA GLY A 147 2.13 -0.62 7.42
C GLY A 147 3.37 0.14 7.89
N LEU A 148 3.18 1.25 8.60
CA LEU A 148 4.30 2.02 9.16
C LEU A 148 5.09 1.21 10.19
N ALA A 149 4.42 0.46 11.06
CA ALA A 149 5.09 -0.41 12.02
C ALA A 149 5.93 -1.49 11.33
N ALA A 150 5.42 -2.05 10.23
CA ALA A 150 6.16 -3.01 9.40
C ALA A 150 7.35 -2.37 8.67
N ASP A 151 7.20 -1.16 8.14
CA ASP A 151 8.31 -0.41 7.53
C ASP A 151 9.42 -0.13 8.55
N VAL A 152 9.06 0.27 9.78
CA VAL A 152 10.03 0.46 10.87
C VAL A 152 10.70 -0.86 11.24
N TYR A 153 9.94 -1.95 11.36
CA TYR A 153 10.49 -3.29 11.61
C TYR A 153 11.52 -3.66 10.54
N TYR A 154 11.16 -3.60 9.25
CA TYR A 154 12.06 -3.94 8.15
C TYR A 154 13.25 -2.99 8.03
N ALA A 155 13.09 -1.70 8.36
CA ALA A 155 14.21 -0.76 8.38
C ALA A 155 15.25 -1.09 9.46
N VAL A 156 14.85 -1.75 10.53
CA VAL A 156 15.75 -2.17 11.62
C VAL A 156 16.35 -3.55 11.36
N THR A 157 15.60 -4.47 10.75
CA THR A 157 16.02 -5.87 10.60
C THR A 157 16.64 -6.21 9.26
N ASN A 158 16.39 -5.42 8.21
CA ASN A 158 16.79 -5.74 6.84
C ASN A 158 17.75 -4.66 6.29
N PRO A 159 18.48 -4.97 5.19
CA PRO A 159 19.35 -4.01 4.55
C PRO A 159 18.61 -2.73 4.11
N LEU A 160 19.31 -1.59 4.11
CA LEU A 160 18.76 -0.27 3.78
C LEU A 160 18.01 -0.21 2.44
N ILE A 161 18.40 -1.05 1.47
CA ILE A 161 17.73 -1.14 0.18
C ILE A 161 16.24 -1.52 0.31
N THR A 162 15.86 -2.33 1.30
CA THR A 162 14.47 -2.69 1.58
C THR A 162 13.66 -1.46 1.98
N THR A 163 14.20 -0.61 2.87
CA THR A 163 13.55 0.64 3.27
C THR A 163 13.39 1.61 2.09
N ILE A 164 14.42 1.73 1.25
CA ILE A 164 14.33 2.56 0.04
C ILE A 164 13.24 2.03 -0.89
N ALA A 165 13.16 0.71 -1.08
CA ALA A 165 12.11 0.09 -1.89
C ALA A 165 10.71 0.37 -1.33
N HIS A 166 10.52 0.31 0.00
CA HIS A 166 9.27 0.66 0.68
C HIS A 166 8.87 2.12 0.47
N LEU A 167 9.79 3.07 0.63
CA LEU A 167 9.53 4.48 0.38
C LEU A 167 9.17 4.75 -1.09
N CYS A 168 9.88 4.12 -2.03
CA CYS A 168 9.57 4.21 -3.45
C CYS A 168 8.19 3.60 -3.78
N ALA A 169 7.84 2.47 -3.17
CA ALA A 169 6.55 1.83 -3.33
C ALA A 169 5.41 2.71 -2.81
N LEU A 170 5.58 3.30 -1.62
CA LEU A 170 4.64 4.26 -1.03
C LEU A 170 4.44 5.47 -1.97
N ALA A 171 5.52 6.04 -2.50
CA ALA A 171 5.47 7.16 -3.44
C ALA A 171 4.79 6.78 -4.77
N LEU A 172 5.09 5.58 -5.31
CA LEU A 172 4.42 5.04 -6.50
C LEU A 172 2.91 4.92 -6.27
N GLY A 173 2.51 4.34 -5.14
CA GLY A 173 1.11 4.23 -4.72
C GLY A 173 0.41 5.59 -4.62
N ALA A 174 1.07 6.58 -4.03
CA ALA A 174 0.55 7.93 -3.96
C ALA A 174 0.40 8.57 -5.35
N GLY A 175 1.39 8.39 -6.24
CA GLY A 175 1.33 8.85 -7.63
C GLY A 175 0.18 8.22 -8.42
N ILE A 176 -0.02 6.91 -8.26
CA ILE A 176 -1.20 6.17 -8.75
C ILE A 176 -2.47 6.86 -8.23
N GLY A 177 -2.57 7.14 -6.93
CA GLY A 177 -3.71 7.86 -6.35
C GLY A 177 -3.98 9.25 -6.95
N VAL A 178 -2.93 9.99 -7.33
CA VAL A 178 -3.07 11.29 -8.02
C VAL A 178 -3.66 11.09 -9.41
N LEU A 179 -3.18 10.10 -10.17
CA LEU A 179 -3.71 9.79 -11.50
C LEU A 179 -5.18 9.39 -11.42
N TYR A 180 -5.55 8.54 -10.46
CA TYR A 180 -6.94 8.15 -10.22
C TYR A 180 -7.85 9.37 -9.98
N SER A 181 -7.39 10.36 -9.23
CA SER A 181 -8.20 11.54 -8.91
C SER A 181 -8.44 12.51 -10.08
N ARG A 182 -7.80 12.29 -11.23
CA ARG A 182 -7.93 13.12 -12.43
C ARG A 182 -8.93 12.56 -13.45
N GLU A 183 -9.33 11.30 -13.30
CA GLU A 183 -10.35 10.60 -14.10
C GLU A 183 -11.75 10.88 -13.54
#